data_AF-A0A2W1BHU7-F1
#
_entry.id   AF-A0A2W1BHU7-F1
#
_cell.length_a   1.000
_cell.length_b   1.000
_cell.length_c   1.000
_cell.angle_alpha   90.00
_cell.angle_beta   90.00
_cell.angle_gamma   90.00
#
_symmetry.space_group_name_H-M   'P 1'
#
loop_
_entity.id
_entity.type
_entity.pdbx_description
1 polymer ?
#
loop_
_entity_poly.entity_id
_entity_poly.type
_entity_poly.pdbx_seq_one_letter_code
_entity_poly.pdbx_strand_id
1 'polypeptide(L)'
;MGPRLMSEETPASAPVHPDTISWMASVVYLVGTPTVFLFGYIVDNFGRKKALMVTSFSMAACWGLKLYSTETWALITARAIVGLGVSGSYVVTPLYIKEISEDSIRGTLGSLVVLSQNLGNLFAYVMGEYLSYHAMLWVCLIVPLLHLVLFTAMPETPSYLLKCGKVEEARDALAWLRCRESSEPAVDTELQNLLLELEQSKSGKLIDALKTLVTDRSTFHERLTISKRLVTGNGTRTNRQTLFVHANALDVFD
;
A
#
# COMPACT_ATOMS: atom_id res chain seq x y z
N MET A 1 -23.54 -7.78 5.33
CA MET A 1 -24.09 -6.50 5.84
C MET A 1 -25.30 -5.97 5.04
N GLY A 2 -25.42 -6.22 3.73
CA GLY A 2 -26.55 -5.71 2.92
C GLY A 2 -27.96 -6.12 3.37
N PRO A 3 -28.24 -7.39 3.74
CA PRO A 3 -29.61 -7.81 4.05
C PRO A 3 -30.20 -7.23 5.34
N ARG A 4 -29.37 -6.97 6.36
CA ARG A 4 -29.80 -6.45 7.68
C ARG A 4 -30.01 -4.94 7.72
N LEU A 5 -29.55 -4.21 6.71
CA LEU A 5 -29.80 -2.76 6.57
C LEU A 5 -31.13 -2.45 5.85
N MET A 6 -31.78 -3.49 5.29
CA MET A 6 -33.05 -3.39 4.57
C MET A 6 -34.24 -4.00 5.33
N SER A 7 -34.00 -4.62 6.49
CA SER A 7 -35.04 -5.16 7.37
C SER A 7 -35.50 -4.12 8.40
N GLU A 8 -36.77 -4.20 8.84
CA GLU A 8 -37.36 -3.34 9.89
C GLU A 8 -36.58 -3.35 11.22
N GLU A 9 -35.78 -4.39 11.49
CA GLU A 9 -34.81 -4.44 12.59
C GLU A 9 -33.47 -3.78 12.22
N THR A 10 -33.51 -2.53 11.76
CA THR A 10 -32.30 -1.79 11.40
C THR A 10 -31.77 -1.01 12.61
N PRO A 11 -30.47 -1.10 12.94
CA PRO A 11 -29.85 -0.22 13.94
C PRO A 11 -29.65 1.24 13.45
N ALA A 12 -30.12 1.57 12.24
CA ALA A 12 -30.10 2.91 11.66
C ALA A 12 -31.44 3.62 11.92
N SER A 13 -31.41 4.94 12.10
CA SER A 13 -32.61 5.76 12.39
C SER A 13 -33.71 5.69 11.31
N ALA A 14 -33.39 5.23 10.10
CA ALA A 14 -34.33 5.00 9.00
C ALA A 14 -33.86 3.85 8.07
N PRO A 15 -34.78 3.17 7.35
CA PRO A 15 -34.43 2.18 6.33
C PRO A 15 -33.58 2.81 5.24
N VAL A 16 -32.41 2.22 4.96
CA VAL A 16 -31.45 2.78 4.01
C VAL A 16 -31.86 2.42 2.58
N HIS A 17 -32.11 3.42 1.73
CA HIS A 17 -32.48 3.20 0.32
C HIS A 17 -31.37 2.43 -0.43
N PRO A 18 -31.71 1.50 -1.34
CA PRO A 18 -30.74 0.68 -2.09
C PRO A 18 -29.61 1.49 -2.77
N ASP A 19 -29.94 2.68 -3.28
CA ASP A 19 -28.95 3.58 -3.90
C ASP A 19 -27.88 4.05 -2.90
N THR A 20 -28.26 4.27 -1.64
CA THR A 20 -27.34 4.70 -0.59
C THR A 20 -26.37 3.58 -0.22
N ILE A 21 -26.84 2.32 -0.22
CA ILE A 21 -25.97 1.16 0.02
C ILE A 21 -24.91 1.04 -1.09
N SER A 22 -25.32 1.24 -2.34
CA SER A 22 -24.41 1.26 -3.50
C SER A 22 -23.39 2.39 -3.41
N TRP A 23 -23.84 3.61 -3.08
CA TRP A 23 -22.93 4.75 -2.85
C TRP A 23 -21.95 4.51 -1.71
N MET A 24 -22.40 3.94 -0.59
CA MET A 24 -21.57 3.58 0.56
C MET A 24 -20.50 2.53 0.23
N ALA A 25 -20.78 1.61 -0.70
CA ALA A 25 -19.81 0.65 -1.18
C ALA A 25 -18.78 1.32 -2.11
N SER A 26 -19.23 2.12 -3.07
CA SER A 26 -18.38 2.79 -4.06
C SER A 26 -17.45 3.84 -3.45
N VAL A 27 -17.89 4.57 -2.42
CA VAL A 27 -17.10 5.66 -1.82
C VAL A 27 -15.75 5.19 -1.28
N VAL A 28 -15.68 3.95 -0.80
CA VAL A 28 -14.43 3.35 -0.27
C VAL A 28 -13.38 3.27 -1.36
N TYR A 29 -13.78 2.85 -2.56
CA TYR A 29 -12.87 2.72 -3.70
C TYR A 29 -12.52 4.09 -4.30
N LEU A 30 -13.52 4.98 -4.42
CA LEU A 30 -13.29 6.35 -4.90
C LEU A 30 -12.27 7.11 -4.04
N VAL A 31 -12.34 6.94 -2.72
CA VAL A 31 -11.39 7.55 -1.79
C VAL A 31 -10.08 6.75 -1.71
N GLY A 32 -10.15 5.43 -1.81
CA GLY A 32 -8.99 4.55 -1.69
C GLY A 32 -7.96 4.76 -2.80
N THR A 33 -8.38 4.90 -4.06
CA THR A 33 -7.47 5.04 -5.22
C THR A 33 -6.50 6.22 -5.11
N PRO A 34 -6.92 7.48 -4.91
CA PRO A 34 -5.99 8.60 -4.76
C PRO A 34 -5.12 8.47 -3.50
N THR A 35 -5.64 7.79 -2.48
CA THR A 35 -4.98 7.64 -1.19
C THR A 35 -3.77 6.72 -1.22
N VAL A 36 -3.74 5.75 -2.14
CA VAL A 36 -2.55 4.92 -2.38
C VAL A 36 -1.34 5.80 -2.73
N PHE A 37 -1.51 6.77 -3.62
CA PHE A 37 -0.43 7.71 -4.00
C PHE A 37 -0.03 8.60 -2.82
N LEU A 38 -1.00 9.06 -2.04
CA LEU A 38 -0.75 9.84 -0.82
C LEU A 38 0.09 9.04 0.18
N PHE A 39 -0.24 7.77 0.43
CA PHE A 39 0.55 6.93 1.33
C PHE A 39 1.93 6.61 0.77
N GLY A 40 2.08 6.46 -0.55
CA GLY A 40 3.40 6.38 -1.18
C GLY A 40 4.28 7.59 -0.84
N TYR A 41 3.73 8.79 -0.97
CA TYR A 41 4.42 10.02 -0.58
C TYR A 41 4.70 10.07 0.94
N ILE A 42 3.74 9.71 1.79
CA ILE A 42 3.91 9.75 3.25
C ILE A 42 5.02 8.78 3.67
N VAL A 43 5.03 7.56 3.15
CA VAL A 43 6.03 6.55 3.50
C VAL A 43 7.44 7.01 3.14
N ASP A 44 7.61 7.65 1.98
CA ASP A 44 8.92 8.10 1.53
C ASP A 44 9.47 9.31 2.28
N ASN A 45 8.60 10.18 2.83
CA ASN A 45 9.00 11.43 3.50
C ASN A 45 8.91 11.39 5.03
N PHE A 46 7.97 10.64 5.59
CA PHE A 46 7.68 10.59 7.03
C PHE A 46 8.05 9.25 7.68
N GLY A 47 8.28 8.21 6.88
CA GLY A 47 8.60 6.87 7.35
C GLY A 47 7.41 5.94 7.33
N ARG A 48 7.69 4.65 7.50
CA ARG A 48 6.70 3.57 7.38
C ARG A 48 5.91 3.46 8.68
N LYS A 49 6.57 3.64 9.84
CA LYS A 49 5.93 3.58 11.17
C LYS A 49 4.84 4.63 11.30
N LYS A 50 5.15 5.90 10.98
CA LYS A 50 4.17 6.99 11.06
C LYS A 50 3.00 6.77 10.12
N ALA A 51 3.26 6.27 8.91
CA ALA A 51 2.21 5.93 7.95
C ALA A 51 1.27 4.84 8.52
N LEU A 52 1.79 3.79 9.15
CA LEU A 52 0.98 2.77 9.84
C LEU A 52 0.20 3.29 11.05
N MET A 53 0.75 4.26 11.78
CA MET A 53 0.01 4.92 12.85
C MET A 53 -1.17 5.74 12.31
N VAL A 54 -0.98 6.45 11.19
CA VAL A 54 -2.05 7.22 10.52
C VAL A 54 -3.17 6.30 10.02
N THR A 55 -2.84 5.13 9.43
CA THR A 55 -3.86 4.18 8.99
C THR A 55 -4.68 3.63 10.16
N SER A 56 -4.00 3.31 11.27
CA SER A 56 -4.63 2.80 12.49
C SER A 56 -5.51 3.85 13.16
N PHE A 57 -5.07 5.11 13.18
CA PHE A 57 -5.85 6.23 13.66
C PHE A 57 -7.11 6.44 12.80
N SER A 58 -6.98 6.39 11.48
CA SER A 58 -8.12 6.47 10.56
C SER A 58 -9.13 5.33 10.81
N MET A 59 -8.64 4.12 11.05
CA MET A 59 -9.50 2.98 11.42
C MET A 59 -10.25 3.21 12.73
N ALA A 60 -9.56 3.66 13.79
CA ALA A 60 -10.18 3.97 15.06
C ALA A 60 -11.22 5.10 14.93
N ALA A 61 -10.91 6.15 14.16
CA ALA A 61 -11.83 7.25 13.90
C ALA A 61 -13.10 6.80 13.17
N CYS A 62 -12.98 5.88 12.19
CA CYS A 62 -14.13 5.27 11.51
C CYS A 62 -15.07 4.57 12.49
N TRP A 63 -14.53 3.70 13.35
CA TRP A 63 -15.36 2.95 14.31
C TRP A 63 -15.94 3.85 15.40
N GLY A 64 -15.17 4.83 15.87
CA GLY A 64 -15.66 5.86 16.80
C GLY A 64 -16.82 6.68 16.22
N LEU A 65 -16.72 7.07 14.95
CA LEU A 65 -17.79 7.81 14.27
C LEU A 65 -19.08 6.99 14.16
N LYS A 66 -18.97 5.69 13.85
CA LYS A 66 -20.12 4.77 13.81
C LYS A 66 -20.76 4.53 15.17
N LEU A 67 -19.97 4.59 16.25
CA LEU A 67 -20.50 4.50 17.62
C LEU A 67 -21.24 5.78 18.03
N TYR A 68 -20.76 6.94 17.57
CA TYR A 68 -21.36 8.23 17.89
C TYR A 68 -22.67 8.47 17.13
N SER A 69 -22.72 8.09 15.85
CA SER A 69 -23.88 8.37 15.01
C SER A 69 -24.14 7.23 14.02
N THR A 70 -25.41 6.80 13.96
CA THR A 70 -25.94 5.82 13.02
C THR A 70 -26.70 6.47 11.86
N GLU A 71 -26.61 7.79 11.73
CA GLU A 71 -27.19 8.55 10.63
C GLU A 71 -26.52 8.22 9.29
N THR A 72 -27.28 8.31 8.20
CA THR A 72 -26.81 7.94 6.85
C THR A 72 -25.54 8.70 6.45
N TRP A 73 -25.47 10.00 6.73
CA TRP A 73 -24.30 10.82 6.43
C TRP A 73 -23.06 10.35 7.21
N ALA A 74 -23.23 10.01 8.50
CA ALA A 74 -22.14 9.56 9.37
C ALA A 74 -21.60 8.20 8.91
N LEU A 75 -22.48 7.30 8.47
CA LEU A 75 -22.09 6.02 7.89
C LEU A 75 -21.32 6.19 6.57
N ILE A 76 -21.75 7.09 5.68
CA ILE A 76 -21.03 7.39 4.43
C ILE A 76 -19.64 7.98 4.74
N THR A 77 -19.56 8.95 5.64
CA THR A 77 -18.28 9.55 6.05
C THR A 77 -17.35 8.53 6.70
N ALA A 78 -17.87 7.66 7.58
CA ALA A 78 -17.09 6.59 8.18
C ALA A 78 -16.53 5.62 7.11
N ARG A 79 -17.29 5.36 6.03
CA ARG A 79 -16.83 4.55 4.90
C ARG A 79 -15.75 5.26 4.08
N ALA A 80 -15.85 6.58 3.89
CA ALA A 80 -14.78 7.34 3.26
C ALA A 80 -13.48 7.25 4.09
N ILE A 81 -13.57 7.46 5.41
CA ILE A 81 -12.43 7.38 6.33
C ILE A 81 -11.80 5.98 6.32
N VAL A 82 -12.63 4.92 6.39
CA VAL A 82 -12.10 3.55 6.35
C VAL A 82 -11.38 3.26 5.04
N GLY A 83 -11.85 3.81 3.90
CA GLY A 83 -11.16 3.70 2.62
C GLY A 83 -9.73 4.22 2.68
N LEU A 84 -9.52 5.37 3.33
CA LEU A 84 -8.17 5.92 3.56
C LEU A 84 -7.29 4.95 4.35
N GLY A 85 -7.80 4.46 5.48
CA GLY A 85 -7.04 3.57 6.37
C GLY A 85 -6.72 2.23 5.70
N VAL A 86 -7.68 1.66 4.98
CA VAL A 86 -7.56 0.35 4.34
C VAL A 86 -6.51 0.43 3.24
N SER A 87 -6.65 1.38 2.31
CA SER A 87 -5.71 1.54 1.20
C SER A 87 -4.29 1.80 1.69
N GLY A 88 -4.11 2.64 2.72
CA GLY A 88 -2.79 2.83 3.33
C GLY A 88 -2.25 1.54 3.95
N SER A 89 -3.05 0.80 4.70
CA SER A 89 -2.59 -0.45 5.33
C SER A 89 -2.15 -1.50 4.30
N TYR A 90 -2.84 -1.61 3.16
CA TYR A 90 -2.46 -2.53 2.08
C TYR A 90 -1.13 -2.18 1.42
N VAL A 91 -0.76 -0.89 1.39
CA VAL A 91 0.50 -0.44 0.80
C VAL A 91 1.63 -0.53 1.83
N VAL A 92 1.40 -0.03 3.04
CA VAL A 92 2.47 0.19 4.01
C VAL A 92 2.79 -1.06 4.81
N THR A 93 1.80 -1.90 5.18
CA THR A 93 2.04 -3.11 5.98
C THR A 93 3.01 -4.10 5.30
N PRO A 94 2.79 -4.54 4.04
CA PRO A 94 3.72 -5.46 3.40
C PRO A 94 5.09 -4.81 3.14
N LEU A 95 5.14 -3.49 2.91
CA LEU A 95 6.39 -2.76 2.75
C LEU A 95 7.21 -2.69 4.04
N TYR A 96 6.55 -2.37 5.15
CA TYR A 96 7.18 -2.36 6.48
C TYR A 96 7.74 -3.74 6.82
N ILE A 97 6.94 -4.79 6.63
CA ILE A 97 7.37 -6.18 6.89
C ILE A 97 8.55 -6.57 6.01
N LYS A 98 8.50 -6.22 4.71
CA LYS A 98 9.60 -6.47 3.77
C LYS A 98 10.92 -5.85 4.27
N GLU A 99 10.88 -4.60 4.73
CA GLU A 99 12.07 -3.85 5.15
C GLU A 99 12.63 -4.29 6.51
N ILE A 100 11.83 -4.90 7.39
CA ILE A 100 12.32 -5.42 8.69
C ILE A 100 12.69 -6.91 8.64
N SER A 101 12.11 -7.65 7.70
CA SER A 101 12.33 -9.09 7.55
C SER A 101 13.70 -9.41 6.99
N GLU A 102 14.32 -10.46 7.54
CA GLU A 102 15.45 -11.13 6.91
C GLU A 102 15.00 -11.82 5.60
N ASP A 103 15.88 -11.87 4.61
CA ASP A 103 15.57 -12.43 3.28
C ASP A 103 15.03 -13.87 3.33
N SER A 104 15.48 -14.65 4.31
CA SER A 104 15.10 -16.05 4.52
C SER A 104 13.63 -16.24 4.91
N ILE A 105 13.06 -15.32 5.70
CA ILE A 105 11.69 -15.43 6.25
C ILE A 105 10.70 -14.46 5.63
N ARG A 106 11.16 -13.56 4.75
CA ARG A 106 10.34 -12.53 4.09
C ARG A 106 9.11 -13.11 3.38
N GLY A 107 9.26 -14.24 2.68
CA GLY A 107 8.15 -14.91 1.99
C GLY A 107 7.09 -15.45 2.95
N THR A 108 7.51 -16.03 4.07
CA THR A 108 6.63 -16.54 5.12
C THR A 108 5.87 -15.40 5.80
N LEU A 109 6.57 -14.32 6.16
CA LEU A 109 5.94 -13.14 6.76
C LEU A 109 4.94 -12.46 5.82
N GLY A 110 5.25 -12.37 4.52
CA GLY A 110 4.31 -11.87 3.51
C GLY A 110 3.04 -12.71 3.42
N SER A 111 3.19 -14.04 3.42
CA SER A 111 2.05 -14.97 3.43
C SER A 111 1.22 -14.85 4.70
N LEU A 112 1.87 -14.66 5.85
CA LEU A 112 1.21 -14.50 7.14
C LEU A 112 0.31 -13.26 7.17
N VAL A 113 0.71 -12.15 6.55
CA VAL A 113 -0.14 -10.94 6.44
C VAL A 113 -1.46 -11.25 5.75
N VAL A 114 -1.40 -11.93 4.61
CA VAL A 114 -2.59 -12.29 3.83
C VAL A 114 -3.46 -13.28 4.61
N LEU A 115 -2.84 -14.25 5.29
CA LEU A 115 -3.56 -15.19 6.14
C LEU A 115 -4.26 -14.48 7.30
N SER A 116 -3.57 -13.58 8.01
CA SER A 116 -4.15 -12.78 9.09
C SER A 116 -5.32 -11.92 8.61
N GLN A 117 -5.22 -11.33 7.41
CA GLN A 117 -6.33 -10.58 6.81
C GLN A 117 -7.56 -11.47 6.57
N ASN A 118 -7.36 -12.67 6.01
CA ASN A 118 -8.45 -13.61 5.78
C ASN A 118 -9.07 -14.10 7.10
N LEU A 119 -8.25 -14.36 8.11
CA LEU A 119 -8.71 -14.75 9.44
C LEU A 119 -9.51 -13.62 10.12
N GLY A 120 -9.09 -12.37 9.97
CA GLY A 120 -9.82 -11.20 10.45
C GLY A 120 -11.19 -11.06 9.77
N ASN A 121 -11.27 -11.28 8.47
CA ASN A 121 -12.54 -11.29 7.73
C ASN A 121 -13.46 -12.42 8.21
N LEU A 122 -12.92 -13.63 8.39
CA LEU A 122 -13.67 -14.77 8.92
C LEU A 122 -14.21 -14.46 10.33
N PHE A 123 -13.36 -13.94 11.20
CA PHE A 123 -13.75 -13.52 12.55
C PHE A 123 -14.88 -12.48 12.51
N ALA A 124 -14.81 -11.49 11.62
CA ALA A 124 -15.85 -10.48 11.47
C ALA A 124 -17.20 -11.06 11.01
N TYR A 125 -17.18 -12.09 10.14
CA TYR A 125 -18.42 -12.76 9.72
C TYR A 125 -19.04 -13.59 10.84
N VAL A 126 -18.24 -14.36 11.56
CA VAL A 126 -18.70 -15.17 12.70
C VAL A 126 -19.27 -14.25 13.78
N MET A 127 -18.50 -13.26 14.23
CA MET A 127 -18.95 -12.33 15.27
C MET A 127 -20.15 -11.51 14.83
N GLY A 128 -20.25 -11.15 13.55
CA GLY A 128 -21.42 -10.43 13.02
C GLY A 128 -22.73 -11.21 13.08
N GLU A 129 -22.68 -12.53 13.20
CA GLU A 129 -23.87 -13.38 13.38
C GLU A 129 -24.27 -13.49 14.85
N TYR A 130 -23.30 -13.61 15.76
CA TYR A 130 -23.54 -13.87 17.19
C TYR A 130 -23.64 -12.61 18.08
N LEU A 131 -23.01 -11.48 17.69
CA LEU A 131 -22.99 -10.26 18.51
C LEU A 131 -24.02 -9.23 18.06
N SER A 132 -24.46 -8.41 19.02
CA SER A 132 -25.24 -7.21 18.73
C SER A 132 -24.41 -6.16 17.98
N TYR A 133 -25.09 -5.27 17.25
CA TYR A 133 -24.45 -4.24 16.43
C TYR A 133 -23.45 -3.38 17.22
N HIS A 134 -23.85 -2.89 18.39
CA HIS A 134 -22.97 -2.07 19.24
C HIS A 134 -21.80 -2.85 19.83
N ALA A 135 -22.00 -4.11 20.24
CA ALA A 135 -20.92 -4.94 20.75
C ALA A 135 -19.86 -5.19 19.65
N MET A 136 -20.30 -5.44 18.42
CA MET A 136 -19.40 -5.61 17.27
C MET A 136 -18.59 -4.34 17.00
N LEU A 137 -19.21 -3.16 17.06
CA LEU A 137 -18.50 -1.88 16.88
C LEU A 137 -17.42 -1.66 17.94
N TRP A 138 -17.69 -1.99 19.21
CA TRP A 138 -16.69 -1.91 20.28
C TRP A 138 -15.52 -2.87 20.04
N VAL A 139 -15.78 -4.12 19.67
CA VAL A 139 -14.73 -5.09 19.33
C VAL A 139 -13.87 -4.57 18.17
N CYS A 140 -14.49 -4.06 17.11
CA CYS A 140 -13.77 -3.50 15.97
C CYS A 140 -13.01 -2.20 16.28
N LEU A 141 -13.40 -1.44 17.31
CA LEU A 141 -12.68 -0.26 17.78
C LEU A 141 -11.47 -0.62 18.65
N ILE A 142 -11.59 -1.63 19.51
CA ILE A 142 -10.51 -2.04 20.42
C ILE A 142 -9.29 -2.53 19.64
N VAL A 143 -9.48 -3.26 18.53
CA VAL A 143 -8.38 -3.79 17.71
C VAL A 143 -7.43 -2.70 17.18
N PRO A 144 -7.88 -1.65 16.47
CA PRO A 144 -7.00 -0.59 15.99
C PRO A 144 -6.44 0.28 17.13
N LEU A 145 -7.14 0.43 18.25
CA LEU A 145 -6.61 1.11 19.43
C LEU A 145 -5.46 0.33 20.08
N LEU A 146 -5.63 -1.00 20.23
CA LEU A 146 -4.58 -1.87 20.70
C LEU A 146 -3.37 -1.83 19.76
N HIS A 147 -3.61 -1.86 18.45
CA HIS A 147 -2.55 -1.70 17.46
C HIS A 147 -1.82 -0.36 17.62
N LEU A 148 -2.52 0.77 17.80
CA LEU A 148 -1.88 2.07 18.05
C LEU A 148 -0.96 2.05 19.26
N VAL A 149 -1.39 1.44 20.37
CA VAL A 149 -0.60 1.37 21.60
C VAL A 149 0.61 0.46 21.41
N LEU A 150 0.40 -0.77 20.94
CA LEU A 150 1.48 -1.75 20.76
C LEU A 150 2.51 -1.29 19.73
N PHE A 151 2.05 -0.66 18.65
CA PHE A 151 2.92 -0.25 17.55
C PHE A 151 3.77 0.99 17.89
N THR A 152 3.47 1.70 18.99
CA THR A 152 4.35 2.80 19.45
C THR A 152 5.74 2.31 19.88
N ALA A 153 5.84 1.08 20.39
CA ALA A 153 7.10 0.45 20.81
C ALA A 153 7.93 -0.07 19.63
N MET A 154 7.33 -0.29 18.46
CA MET A 154 8.03 -0.79 17.28
C MET A 154 8.99 0.28 16.73
N PRO A 155 10.24 -0.07 16.34
CA PRO A 155 11.15 0.88 15.71
C PRO A 155 10.70 1.26 14.29
N GLU A 156 11.31 2.29 13.73
CA GLU A 156 11.17 2.60 12.31
C GLU A 156 12.04 1.66 11.47
N THR A 157 11.78 1.52 10.17
CA THR A 157 12.55 0.59 9.33
C THR A 157 14.02 1.04 9.17
N PRO A 158 15.00 0.13 9.32
CA PRO A 158 16.42 0.47 9.15
C PRO A 158 16.71 1.10 7.78
N SER A 159 16.10 0.58 6.72
CA SER A 159 16.26 1.10 5.36
C SER A 159 15.78 2.56 5.22
N TYR A 160 14.69 2.95 5.89
CA TYR A 160 14.23 4.34 5.89
C TYR A 160 15.18 5.24 6.68
N LEU A 161 15.63 4.80 7.86
CA LEU A 161 16.56 5.56 8.69
C LEU A 161 17.91 5.81 7.99
N LEU A 162 18.43 4.79 7.28
CA LEU A 162 19.61 4.92 6.41
C LEU A 162 19.38 5.91 5.26
N LYS A 163 18.20 5.88 4.60
CA LYS A 163 17.84 6.85 3.55
C LYS A 163 17.82 8.29 4.08
N CYS A 164 17.44 8.49 5.35
CA CYS A 164 17.47 9.77 6.04
C CYS A 164 18.85 10.17 6.60
N GLY A 165 19.89 9.33 6.44
CA GLY A 165 21.23 9.58 6.97
C GLY A 165 21.39 9.33 8.48
N LYS A 166 20.39 8.70 9.12
CA LYS A 166 20.38 8.41 10.57
C LYS A 166 20.94 7.01 10.83
N VAL A 167 22.26 6.87 10.70
CA VAL A 167 22.95 5.57 10.76
C VAL A 167 22.86 4.92 12.15
N GLU A 168 23.06 5.68 13.22
CA GLU A 168 22.97 5.17 14.60
C GLU A 168 21.56 4.70 14.95
N GLU A 169 20.52 5.47 14.60
CA GLU A 169 19.13 5.04 14.82
C GLU A 169 18.80 3.78 14.01
N ALA A 170 19.34 3.65 12.80
CA ALA A 170 19.16 2.45 11.97
C ALA A 170 19.81 1.22 12.60
N ARG A 171 20.98 1.40 13.23
CA ARG A 171 21.70 0.35 13.98
C ARG A 171 20.89 -0.13 15.17
N ASP A 172 20.37 0.78 15.99
CA ASP A 172 19.54 0.44 17.15
C ASP A 172 18.23 -0.23 16.74
N ALA A 173 17.58 0.25 15.67
CA ALA A 173 16.40 -0.38 15.11
C ALA A 173 16.69 -1.81 14.64
N LEU A 174 17.81 -2.03 13.97
CA LEU A 174 18.23 -3.35 13.49
C LEU A 174 18.56 -4.29 14.64
N ALA A 175 19.28 -3.82 15.66
CA ALA A 175 19.59 -4.57 16.86
C ALA A 175 18.31 -5.02 17.59
N TRP A 176 17.34 -4.12 17.74
CA TRP A 176 16.03 -4.42 18.31
C TRP A 176 15.28 -5.48 17.49
N LEU A 177 15.27 -5.37 16.15
CA LEU A 177 14.60 -6.32 15.26
C LEU A 177 15.24 -7.71 15.24
N ARG A 178 16.55 -7.81 15.48
CA ARG A 178 17.30 -9.07 15.55
C ARG A 178 17.39 -9.63 16.98
N CYS A 179 16.83 -8.94 17.97
CA CYS A 179 16.95 -9.25 19.38
C CYS A 179 18.43 -9.39 19.82
N ARG A 180 19.29 -8.48 19.35
CA ARG A 180 20.73 -8.43 19.62
C ARG A 180 21.11 -7.14 20.31
N GLU A 181 22.28 -7.10 20.92
CA GLU A 181 22.82 -5.84 21.43
C GLU A 181 23.34 -4.99 20.26
N SER A 182 23.15 -3.66 20.33
CA SER A 182 23.64 -2.76 19.29
C SER A 182 25.15 -2.92 19.08
N SER A 183 25.94 -3.17 20.14
CA SER A 183 27.41 -3.36 20.10
C SER A 183 27.90 -4.62 19.38
N GLU A 184 27.02 -5.53 18.96
CA GLU A 184 27.44 -6.76 18.31
C GLU A 184 27.97 -6.51 16.87
N PRO A 185 29.14 -7.07 16.49
CA PRO A 185 29.72 -6.91 15.15
C PRO A 185 28.82 -7.41 14.01
N ALA A 186 27.92 -8.35 14.33
CA ALA A 186 26.98 -8.89 13.35
C ALA A 186 25.94 -7.85 12.92
N VAL A 187 25.51 -6.95 13.82
CA VAL A 187 24.60 -5.84 13.50
C VAL A 187 25.31 -4.84 12.60
N ASP A 188 26.58 -4.51 12.89
CA ASP A 188 27.39 -3.61 12.07
C ASP A 188 27.62 -4.16 10.66
N THR A 189 27.85 -5.47 10.54
CA THR A 189 28.01 -6.14 9.24
C THR A 189 26.72 -6.07 8.41
N GLU A 190 25.57 -6.36 9.04
CA GLU A 190 24.27 -6.30 8.35
C GLU A 190 23.89 -4.85 7.96
N LEU A 191 24.20 -3.88 8.81
CA LEU A 191 24.01 -2.45 8.52
C LEU A 191 24.85 -2.00 7.31
N GLN A 192 26.11 -2.44 7.23
CA GLN A 192 26.98 -2.15 6.08
C GLN A 192 26.45 -2.78 4.78
N ASN A 193 25.94 -4.00 4.84
CA ASN A 193 25.31 -4.64 3.67
C ASN A 193 24.11 -3.83 3.18
N LEU A 194 23.23 -3.37 4.09
CA LEU A 194 22.09 -2.53 3.74
C LEU A 194 22.52 -1.18 3.12
N LEU A 195 23.62 -0.57 3.61
CA LEU A 195 24.18 0.65 3.02
C LEU A 195 24.67 0.41 1.59
N LEU A 196 25.42 -0.68 1.36
CA LEU A 196 25.90 -1.06 0.03
C LEU A 196 24.74 -1.31 -0.95
N GLU A 197 23.68 -2.00 -0.51
CA GLU A 197 22.48 -2.22 -1.31
C GLU A 197 21.78 -0.91 -1.70
N LEU A 198 21.71 0.06 -0.78
CA LEU A 198 21.14 1.38 -1.06
C LEU A 198 21.98 2.18 -2.07
N GLU A 199 23.30 2.11 -1.99
CA GLU A 199 24.22 2.75 -2.95
C GLU A 199 24.11 2.10 -4.34
N GLN A 200 24.08 0.77 -4.40
CA GLN A 200 23.87 0.02 -5.65
C GLN A 200 22.51 0.34 -6.27
N SER A 201 21.45 0.43 -5.46
CA SER A 201 20.10 0.76 -5.95
C SER A 201 20.02 2.19 -6.51
N LYS A 202 20.74 3.17 -5.92
CA LYS A 202 20.85 4.54 -6.47
C LYS A 202 21.60 4.56 -7.80
N SER A 203 22.74 3.88 -7.88
CA SER A 203 23.57 3.82 -9.08
C SER A 203 22.85 3.12 -10.23
N GLY A 204 22.21 1.97 -9.96
CA GLY A 204 21.41 1.23 -10.94
C GLY A 204 20.24 2.05 -11.50
N LYS A 205 19.48 2.76 -10.64
CA LYS A 205 18.40 3.64 -11.09
C LYS A 205 18.88 4.78 -11.99
N LEU A 206 20.04 5.37 -11.70
CA LEU A 206 20.63 6.41 -12.54
C LEU A 206 21.08 5.85 -13.89
N ILE A 207 21.74 4.69 -13.89
CA ILE A 207 22.18 4.02 -15.12
C ILE A 207 20.97 3.62 -15.97
N ASP A 208 19.90 3.11 -15.36
CA ASP A 208 18.69 2.71 -16.08
C ASP A 208 17.87 3.92 -16.56
N ALA A 209 17.81 5.01 -15.79
CA ALA A 209 17.24 6.29 -16.24
C ALA A 209 18.04 6.89 -17.41
N LEU A 210 19.37 6.80 -17.37
CA LEU A 210 20.23 7.25 -18.46
C LEU A 210 20.10 6.34 -19.69
N LYS A 211 20.06 5.02 -19.51
CA LYS A 211 19.82 4.06 -20.60
C LYS A 211 18.47 4.29 -21.25
N THR A 212 17.42 4.51 -20.46
CA THR A 212 16.09 4.82 -21.00
C THR A 212 16.07 6.15 -21.74
N LEU A 213 16.70 7.21 -21.23
CA LEU A 213 16.82 8.49 -21.95
C LEU A 213 17.65 8.37 -23.25
N VAL A 214 18.74 7.60 -23.24
CA VAL A 214 19.59 7.36 -24.42
C VAL A 214 18.85 6.50 -25.45
N THR A 215 18.12 5.48 -24.99
CA THR A 215 17.34 4.58 -25.85
C THR A 215 16.14 5.33 -26.44
N ASP A 216 15.43 6.12 -25.65
CA ASP A 216 14.28 6.92 -26.10
C ASP A 216 14.72 7.99 -27.13
N ARG A 217 15.93 8.56 -27.00
CA ARG A 217 16.52 9.40 -28.06
C ARG A 217 16.77 8.64 -29.36
N SER A 218 17.20 7.38 -29.28
CA SER A 218 17.43 6.54 -30.45
C SER A 218 16.10 6.16 -31.13
N THR A 219 15.07 5.84 -30.35
CA THR A 219 13.70 5.55 -30.83
C THR A 219 13.03 6.80 -31.41
N PHE A 220 13.28 7.98 -30.84
CA PHE A 220 12.82 9.26 -31.38
C PHE A 220 13.50 9.58 -32.71
N HIS A 221 14.80 9.27 -32.86
CA HIS A 221 15.51 9.45 -34.13
C HIS A 221 15.05 8.47 -35.21
N GLU A 222 14.73 7.22 -34.84
CA GLU A 222 14.08 6.26 -35.74
C GLU A 222 12.69 6.73 -36.17
N ARG A 223 11.84 7.20 -35.23
CA ARG A 223 10.50 7.74 -35.53
C ARG A 223 10.54 8.98 -36.43
N LEU A 224 11.51 9.87 -36.23
CA LEU A 224 11.76 11.02 -37.10
C LEU A 224 12.27 10.62 -38.49
N THR A 225 13.11 9.59 -38.57
CA THR A 225 13.64 9.09 -39.85
C THR A 225 12.55 8.38 -40.65
N ILE A 226 11.68 7.60 -40.00
CA ILE A 226 10.51 6.96 -40.61
C ILE A 226 9.50 8.02 -41.05
N SER A 227 9.22 9.04 -40.23
CA SER A 227 8.37 10.17 -40.60
C SER A 227 8.91 10.96 -41.81
N LYS A 228 10.22 11.26 -41.84
CA LYS A 228 10.87 11.90 -42.99
C LYS A 228 10.81 11.02 -44.25
N ARG A 229 10.94 9.70 -44.13
CA ARG A 229 10.80 8.75 -45.26
C ARG A 229 9.35 8.61 -45.75
N LEU A 230 8.36 8.80 -44.89
CA LEU A 230 6.94 8.80 -45.27
C LEU A 230 6.52 10.12 -45.94
N VAL A 231 7.10 11.24 -45.54
CA VAL A 231 6.83 12.57 -46.13
C VAL A 231 7.61 12.80 -47.42
N THR A 232 8.83 12.28 -47.53
CA THR A 232 9.64 12.32 -48.76
C THR A 232 9.26 11.11 -49.62
N GLY A 233 8.12 11.21 -50.31
CA GLY A 233 7.49 10.11 -51.06
C GLY A 233 8.41 9.45 -52.10
N ASN A 234 9.19 8.47 -51.65
CA ASN A 234 9.83 7.48 -52.51
C ASN A 234 9.13 6.15 -52.26
N GLY A 235 8.04 5.96 -52.99
CA GLY A 235 7.29 4.71 -53.03
C GLY A 235 8.14 3.62 -53.67
N THR A 236 8.83 2.83 -52.86
CA THR A 236 9.29 1.50 -53.26
C THR A 236 8.98 0.49 -52.17
N ARG A 237 7.98 -0.35 -52.49
CA ARG A 237 7.65 -1.65 -51.90
C ARG A 237 8.58 -2.10 -50.76
N THR A 238 8.26 -1.76 -49.53
CA THR A 238 8.88 -2.41 -48.36
C THR A 238 7.81 -3.23 -47.63
N ASN A 239 7.88 -4.51 -47.96
CA ASN A 239 7.38 -5.72 -47.34
C ASN A 239 6.44 -5.59 -46.11
N ARG A 240 5.26 -6.21 -46.22
CA ARG A 240 4.20 -6.34 -45.20
C ARG A 240 4.65 -7.09 -43.91
N GLN A 241 5.90 -7.56 -43.87
CA GLN A 241 6.47 -8.30 -42.74
C GLN A 241 6.98 -7.39 -41.61
N THR A 242 7.47 -6.17 -41.88
CA THR A 242 8.00 -5.29 -40.82
C THR A 242 6.91 -4.62 -39.98
N LEU A 243 5.72 -4.40 -40.55
CA LEU A 243 4.56 -3.88 -39.81
C LEU A 243 3.98 -4.91 -38.83
N PHE A 244 4.13 -6.21 -39.09
CA PHE A 244 3.70 -7.27 -38.16
C PHE A 244 4.65 -7.44 -36.97
N VAL A 245 5.95 -7.19 -37.15
CA VAL A 245 6.93 -7.32 -36.04
C VAL A 245 6.75 -6.21 -34.99
N HIS A 246 6.29 -5.02 -35.39
CA HIS A 246 6.01 -3.93 -34.44
C HIS A 246 4.65 -4.02 -33.76
N ALA A 247 3.65 -4.69 -34.35
CA ALA A 247 2.37 -4.94 -33.69
C ALA A 247 2.53 -5.98 -32.56
N ASN A 248 3.34 -7.02 -32.75
CA ASN A 248 3.59 -8.05 -31.72
C ASN A 248 4.46 -7.56 -30.55
N ALA A 249 5.14 -6.41 -30.65
CA ALA A 249 5.94 -5.87 -29.56
C ALA A 249 5.11 -5.07 -28.54
N LEU A 250 3.85 -4.74 -28.86
CA LEU A 250 2.92 -4.04 -27.96
C LEU A 250 2.07 -5.02 -27.12
N ASP A 251 2.00 -6.30 -27.49
CA ASP A 251 1.26 -7.34 -26.74
C ASP A 251 2.12 -8.09 -25.68
N VAL A 252 3.35 -7.62 -25.40
CA VAL A 252 4.26 -8.22 -24.39
C VAL A 252 4.34 -7.38 -23.11
N PHE A 253 3.56 -6.29 -23.03
CA PHE A 253 3.35 -5.51 -21.80
C PHE A 253 1.86 -5.52 -21.42
N ASP A 254 1.34 -6.71 -21.12
CA ASP A 254 0.25 -6.95 -20.16
C ASP A 254 0.60 -8.19 -19.32
#